data_AF-A0A7X8EAE9-F1
#
_entry.id   AF-A0A7X8EAE9-F1
#
_cell.length_a   1.000
_cell.length_b   1.000
_cell.length_c   1.000
_cell.angle_alpha   90.00
_cell.angle_beta   90.00
_cell.angle_gamma   90.00
#
_symmetry.space_group_name_H-M   'P 1'
#
loop_
_entity.id
_entity.type
_entity.pdbx_description
1 polymer ?
#
loop_
_entity_poly.entity_id
_entity_poly.type
_entity_poly.pdbx_seq_one_letter_code
_entity_poly.pdbx_strand_id
1 'polypeptide(L)'
;MSCNGSDLKSAPSEMELQVYREIILRLKDIIAVNAHLYHGFETSLDPSKRADLARKIQDLEEEIIKSAALDFNLSFDRIIQMFLKAERWYI
;
A
#
# COMPACT_ATOMS: atom_id res chain seq x y z
N MET A 1 -0.68 26.29 -28.49
CA MET A 1 -0.24 25.18 -27.63
C MET A 1 -0.33 25.67 -26.21
N SER A 2 -1.31 25.20 -25.43
CA SER A 2 -1.46 25.58 -24.03
C SER A 2 -1.09 24.37 -23.18
N CYS A 3 0.08 24.42 -22.57
CA CYS A 3 0.45 23.49 -21.50
C CYS A 3 -0.32 23.90 -20.25
N ASN A 4 -1.56 23.41 -20.10
CA ASN A 4 -2.26 23.47 -18.82
C ASN A 4 -1.72 22.34 -17.92
N GLY A 5 -0.48 22.50 -17.47
CA GLY A 5 0.14 21.67 -16.44
C GLY A 5 -0.18 22.25 -15.08
N SER A 6 -1.43 22.18 -14.65
CA SER A 6 -1.84 22.55 -13.31
C SER A 6 -2.77 21.49 -12.74
N ASP A 7 -2.28 20.25 -12.65
CA ASP A 7 -2.78 19.32 -11.64
C ASP A 7 -2.27 19.81 -10.29
N LEU A 8 -2.91 20.88 -9.80
CA LEU A 8 -2.85 21.25 -8.40
C LEU A 8 -3.22 19.99 -7.63
N LYS A 9 -2.26 19.42 -6.89
CA LYS A 9 -2.49 18.34 -5.94
C LYS A 9 -3.73 18.74 -5.14
N SER A 10 -4.87 18.10 -5.38
CA SER A 10 -6.08 18.31 -4.61
C SER A 10 -5.94 17.56 -3.30
N ALA A 11 -6.37 18.15 -2.19
CA ALA A 11 -6.42 17.45 -0.91
C ALA A 11 -7.16 16.11 -1.04
N PRO A 12 -6.74 15.06 -0.30
CA PRO A 12 -7.48 13.81 -0.29
C PRO A 12 -8.90 14.03 0.23
N SER A 13 -9.87 13.36 -0.36
CA SER A 13 -11.23 13.31 0.18
C SER A 13 -11.28 12.49 1.46
N GLU A 14 -12.34 12.66 2.25
CA GLU A 14 -12.54 11.86 3.48
C GLU A 14 -12.51 10.35 3.19
N MET A 15 -13.08 9.92 2.06
CA MET A 15 -13.06 8.53 1.64
C MET A 15 -11.64 8.04 1.31
N GLU A 16 -10.81 8.88 0.68
CA GLU A 16 -9.39 8.56 0.41
C GLU A 16 -8.58 8.46 1.71
N LEU A 17 -8.87 9.32 2.69
CA LEU A 17 -8.27 9.25 4.03
C LEU A 17 -8.70 8.00 4.79
N GLN A 18 -9.97 7.60 4.69
CA GLN A 18 -10.49 6.40 5.32
C GLN A 18 -9.85 5.14 4.73
N VAL A 19 -9.76 5.04 3.41
CA VAL A 19 -9.03 3.96 2.71
C VAL A 19 -7.58 3.88 3.18
N TYR A 20 -6.89 5.03 3.23
CA TYR A 20 -5.50 5.09 3.69
C TYR A 20 -5.35 4.59 5.12
N ARG A 21 -6.17 5.07 6.05
CA ARG A 21 -6.11 4.63 7.46
C ARG A 21 -6.36 3.14 7.60
N GLU A 22 -7.35 2.60 6.90
CA GLU A 22 -7.71 1.19 6.97
C GLU A 22 -6.56 0.30 6.47
N ILE A 23 -5.99 0.62 5.30
CA ILE A 23 -4.87 -0.13 4.73
C ILE A 23 -3.65 -0.05 5.65
N ILE A 24 -3.31 1.13 6.18
CA ILE A 24 -2.17 1.31 7.08
C ILE A 24 -2.35 0.51 8.39
N LEU A 25 -3.56 0.45 8.95
CA LEU A 25 -3.82 -0.35 10.14
C LEU A 25 -3.58 -1.84 9.87
N ARG A 26 -4.15 -2.37 8.77
CA ARG A 26 -3.96 -3.78 8.39
C ARG A 26 -2.50 -4.11 8.06
N LEU A 27 -1.78 -3.20 7.40
CA LEU A 27 -0.35 -3.36 7.13
C LEU A 27 0.46 -3.41 8.44
N LYS A 28 0.14 -2.58 9.42
CA LYS A 28 0.82 -2.64 10.74
C LYS A 28 0.59 -3.99 11.41
N ASP A 29 -0.62 -4.50 11.38
CA ASP A 29 -0.96 -5.79 11.98
C ASP A 29 -0.22 -6.95 11.27
N ILE A 30 -0.20 -6.96 9.93
CA ILE A 30 0.49 -8.03 9.20
C ILE A 30 2.00 -7.98 9.39
N ILE A 31 2.59 -6.77 9.44
CA ILE A 31 4.02 -6.58 9.72
C ILE A 31 4.34 -7.10 11.13
N ALA A 32 3.49 -6.82 12.11
CA ALA A 32 3.69 -7.31 13.47
C ALA A 32 3.63 -8.85 13.53
N VAL A 33 2.63 -9.46 12.89
CA VAL A 33 2.46 -10.93 12.84
C VAL A 33 3.59 -11.60 12.07
N ASN A 34 4.07 -10.97 10.98
CA ASN A 34 5.07 -11.52 10.08
C ASN A 34 6.44 -10.85 10.22
N ALA A 35 6.75 -10.28 11.39
CA ALA A 35 7.97 -9.49 11.61
C ALA A 35 9.25 -10.24 11.22
N HIS A 36 9.26 -11.56 11.36
CA HIS A 36 10.37 -12.43 10.95
C HIS A 36 10.62 -12.43 9.42
N LEU A 37 9.58 -12.29 8.59
CA LEU A 37 9.71 -12.19 7.13
C LEU A 37 10.32 -10.84 6.73
N TYR A 38 9.77 -9.75 7.27
CA TYR A 38 10.25 -8.38 7.02
C TYR A 38 11.69 -8.21 7.49
N HIS A 39 11.99 -8.61 8.72
CA HIS A 39 13.36 -8.58 9.24
C HIS A 39 14.31 -9.48 8.43
N GLY A 40 13.84 -10.66 8.01
CA GLY A 40 14.60 -11.55 7.14
C GLY A 40 14.91 -10.92 5.78
N PHE A 41 13.97 -10.17 5.21
CA PHE A 41 14.15 -9.49 3.93
C PHE A 41 15.21 -8.36 4.05
N GLU A 42 15.15 -7.58 5.13
CA GLU A 42 16.09 -6.49 5.39
C GLU A 42 17.52 -6.96 5.63
N THR A 43 17.68 -8.10 6.32
CA THR A 43 18.99 -8.61 6.77
C THR A 43 19.61 -9.63 5.82
N SER A 44 18.85 -10.21 4.89
CA SER A 44 19.36 -11.21 3.96
C SER A 44 20.34 -10.59 2.94
N LEU A 45 21.57 -11.09 2.95
CA LEU A 45 22.58 -10.79 1.93
C LEU A 45 22.50 -11.72 0.71
N ASP A 46 21.78 -12.83 0.80
CA ASP A 46 21.53 -13.74 -0.32
C ASP A 46 20.42 -13.18 -1.23
N PRO A 47 20.72 -12.86 -2.50
CA PRO A 47 19.74 -12.32 -3.44
C PRO A 47 18.56 -13.24 -3.71
N SER A 48 18.78 -14.55 -3.76
CA SER A 48 17.71 -15.53 -4.07
C SER A 48 16.74 -15.62 -2.91
N LYS A 49 17.27 -15.76 -1.68
CA LYS A 49 16.47 -15.75 -0.46
C LYS A 49 15.72 -14.42 -0.29
N ARG A 50 16.36 -13.30 -0.63
CA ARG A 50 15.75 -11.98 -0.56
C ARG A 50 14.59 -11.83 -1.58
N ALA A 51 14.74 -12.36 -2.79
CA ALA A 51 13.67 -12.37 -3.78
C ALA A 51 12.47 -13.23 -3.35
N ASP A 52 12.72 -14.39 -2.74
CA ASP A 52 11.65 -15.24 -2.21
C ASP A 52 10.90 -14.59 -1.05
N LEU A 53 11.62 -13.89 -0.17
CA LEU A 53 11.01 -13.13 0.92
C LEU A 53 10.20 -11.93 0.40
N ALA A 54 10.73 -11.20 -0.59
CA ALA A 54 9.99 -10.12 -1.24
C ALA A 54 8.67 -10.61 -1.84
N ARG A 55 8.68 -11.76 -2.53
CA ARG A 55 7.45 -12.33 -3.10
C ARG A 55 6.42 -12.64 -2.02
N LYS A 56 6.83 -13.27 -0.92
CA LYS A 56 5.93 -13.56 0.21
C LYS A 56 5.36 -12.30 0.85
N ILE A 57 6.19 -11.27 1.04
CA ILE A 57 5.75 -9.98 1.58
C ILE A 57 4.73 -9.34 0.62
N GLN A 58 5.04 -9.32 -0.68
CA GLN A 58 4.13 -8.79 -1.70
C GLN A 58 2.78 -9.51 -1.67
N ASP A 59 2.76 -10.85 -1.61
CA ASP A 59 1.54 -11.63 -1.59
C ASP A 59 0.66 -11.24 -0.37
N LEU A 60 1.27 -11.08 0.81
CA LEU A 60 0.58 -10.64 2.04
C LEU A 60 0.01 -9.21 1.90
N GLU A 61 0.80 -8.28 1.37
CA GLU A 61 0.39 -6.88 1.19
C GLU A 61 -0.72 -6.75 0.13
N GLU A 62 -0.64 -7.52 -0.95
CA GLU A 62 -1.70 -7.57 -1.96
C GLU A 62 -3.01 -8.14 -1.40
N GLU A 63 -2.95 -9.15 -0.54
CA GLU A 63 -4.14 -9.70 0.13
C GLU A 63 -4.85 -8.64 0.99
N ILE A 64 -4.08 -7.78 1.69
CA ILE A 64 -4.63 -6.66 2.45
C ILE A 64 -5.35 -5.67 1.55
N ILE A 65 -4.71 -5.28 0.44
CA ILE A 65 -5.29 -4.34 -0.51
C ILE A 65 -6.56 -4.94 -1.15
N LYS A 66 -6.53 -6.22 -1.53
CA LYS A 66 -7.70 -6.94 -2.07
C LYS A 66 -8.84 -7.00 -1.05
N SER A 67 -8.54 -7.32 0.21
CA SER A 67 -9.53 -7.36 1.27
C SER A 67 -10.15 -5.98 1.52
N ALA A 68 -9.33 -4.92 1.59
CA ALA A 68 -9.85 -3.57 1.73
C ALA A 68 -10.70 -3.16 0.51
N ALA A 69 -10.30 -3.54 -0.71
CA ALA A 69 -11.07 -3.25 -1.92
C ALA A 69 -12.50 -3.82 -1.83
N LEU A 70 -12.64 -5.04 -1.30
CA LEU A 70 -13.94 -5.67 -1.08
C LEU A 70 -14.77 -4.91 -0.05
N ASP A 71 -14.18 -4.51 1.08
CA ASP A 71 -14.91 -3.80 2.15
C ASP A 71 -15.44 -2.44 1.71
N PHE A 72 -14.71 -1.74 0.85
CA PHE A 72 -15.12 -0.46 0.28
C PHE A 72 -15.94 -0.60 -1.02
N ASN A 73 -16.18 -1.83 -1.51
CA ASN A 73 -16.80 -2.10 -2.81
C ASN A 73 -16.13 -1.35 -3.97
N LEU A 74 -14.80 -1.39 -3.99
CA LEU A 74 -13.95 -0.76 -5.00
C LEU A 74 -13.20 -1.83 -5.81
N SER A 75 -12.81 -1.48 -7.04
CA SER A 75 -11.82 -2.29 -7.76
C SER A 75 -10.43 -2.15 -7.11
N PHE A 76 -9.58 -3.15 -7.34
CA PHE A 76 -8.20 -3.14 -6.87
C PHE A 76 -7.43 -1.88 -7.30
N ASP A 77 -7.51 -1.52 -8.59
CA ASP A 77 -6.85 -0.32 -9.11
C ASP A 77 -7.39 0.95 -8.44
N ARG A 78 -8.70 0.99 -8.17
CA ARG A 78 -9.32 2.17 -7.59
C ARG A 78 -8.88 2.37 -6.14
N ILE A 79 -8.83 1.30 -5.34
CA ILE A 79 -8.40 1.42 -3.95
C ILE A 79 -6.91 1.81 -3.86
N ILE A 80 -6.06 1.30 -4.77
CA ILE A 80 -4.64 1.70 -4.85
C ILE A 80 -4.49 3.17 -5.20
N GLN A 81 -5.23 3.67 -6.19
CA GLN A 81 -5.19 5.09 -6.55
C GLN A 81 -5.56 5.99 -5.37
N MET A 82 -6.58 5.60 -4.61
CA MET A 82 -7.02 6.34 -3.42
C MET A 82 -5.95 6.30 -2.31
N PHE A 83 -5.39 5.12 -2.04
CA PHE A 83 -4.30 4.94 -1.09
C PHE A 83 -3.07 5.80 -1.44
N LEU A 84 -2.57 5.68 -2.68
CA LEU A 84 -1.37 6.41 -3.15
C LEU A 84 -1.58 7.92 -3.19
N LYS A 85 -2.80 8.37 -3.49
CA LYS A 85 -3.11 9.80 -3.44
C LYS A 85 -3.03 10.34 -2.02
N ALA A 86 -3.61 9.63 -1.05
CA ALA A 86 -3.53 10.03 0.35
C ALA A 86 -2.10 9.96 0.90
N GLU A 87 -1.35 8.89 0.59
CA GLU A 87 0.05 8.71 1.02
C GLU A 87 0.94 9.89 0.60
N ARG A 88 0.86 10.32 -0.67
CA ARG A 88 1.62 11.47 -1.22
C ARG A 88 1.33 12.82 -0.54
N TRP A 89 0.30 12.89 0.29
CA TRP A 89 -0.05 14.07 1.07
C TRP A 89 0.47 14.03 2.51
N TYR A 90 0.79 12.84 3.03
CA TYR A 90 1.31 12.65 4.39
C TYR A 90 2.84 12.49 4.45
N ILE A 91 3.49 12.23 3.32
CA ILE A 91 4.96 12.20 3.14
C ILE A 91 5.42 13.50 2.50
#